data_AF-A0A418ESK1-F1
#
_entry.id   AF-A0A418ESK1-F1
#
_cell.length_a   1.000
_cell.length_b   1.000
_cell.length_c   1.000
_cell.angle_alpha   90.00
_cell.angle_beta   90.00
_cell.angle_gamma   90.00
#
_symmetry.space_group_name_H-M   'P 1'
#
loop_
_entity.id
_entity.type
_entity.pdbx_description
1 polymer ?
#
loop_
_entity_poly.entity_id
_entity_poly.type
_entity_poly.pdbx_seq_one_letter_code
_entity_poly.pdbx_strand_id
1 'polypeptide(L)'
;MMVPKRTPKLFALNVAGYAFEPSVVDMKDYDQVRDNLEHEHVLISILSTWTGGVPPESALVFCNWLQDMAQDFRVSKTWLKHVHVGVYGLGNSEYDEHYGKASKALSKHLSSLGASRLCPRGVGDDNQDQAAQFDSWSDHLIAALCEQYDALRSPAASSLSSPSVKPKQQPAGWKSQNEFRRQKRKEKAAANGEDTEEAIWTAEDQMN
;
A
#
# COMPACT_ATOMS: atom_id res chain seq x y z
N MET A 1 20.39 28.69 -30.63
CA MET A 1 20.29 29.18 -29.24
C MET A 1 19.95 27.96 -28.38
N MET A 2 20.93 27.38 -27.70
CA MET A 2 20.76 26.16 -26.90
C MET A 2 20.00 26.52 -25.61
N VAL A 3 18.84 25.92 -25.41
CA VAL A 3 18.11 25.96 -24.14
C VAL A 3 18.90 25.12 -23.13
N PRO A 4 19.16 25.59 -21.90
CA PRO A 4 19.99 24.86 -20.95
C PRO A 4 19.32 23.54 -20.57
N LYS A 5 20.08 22.45 -20.64
CA LYS A 5 19.69 21.16 -20.06
C LYS A 5 19.42 21.38 -18.58
N ARG A 6 18.17 21.20 -18.14
CA ARG A 6 17.80 21.12 -16.73
C ARG A 6 18.72 20.07 -16.09
N THR A 7 19.69 20.50 -15.29
CA THR A 7 20.46 19.62 -14.42
C THR A 7 19.51 19.14 -13.33
N PRO A 8 19.16 17.83 -13.26
CA PRO A 8 18.50 17.31 -12.09
C PRO A 8 19.52 17.40 -10.94
N LYS A 9 19.33 18.36 -10.04
CA LYS A 9 20.02 18.33 -8.75
C LYS A 9 19.46 17.11 -8.02
N LEU A 10 20.22 16.03 -8.11
CA LEU A 10 19.97 14.72 -7.54
C LEU A 10 19.65 14.86 -6.04
N PHE A 11 18.37 14.77 -5.68
CA PHE A 11 17.94 14.53 -4.31
C PHE A 11 17.48 13.09 -4.23
N ALA A 12 18.40 12.12 -4.38
CA ALA A 12 18.02 10.72 -4.32
C ALA A 12 17.47 10.40 -2.91
N LEU A 13 16.17 10.13 -2.81
CA LEU A 13 15.56 9.71 -1.55
C LEU A 13 15.84 8.21 -1.38
N ASN A 14 16.70 7.87 -0.42
CA ASN A 14 16.98 6.48 -0.08
C ASN A 14 15.89 5.94 0.83
N VAL A 15 14.90 5.27 0.24
CA VAL A 15 13.82 4.60 0.96
C VAL A 15 14.16 3.12 1.00
N ALA A 16 14.56 2.58 2.16
CA ALA A 16 14.86 1.15 2.36
C ALA A 16 15.82 0.51 1.33
N GLY A 17 16.75 1.27 0.76
CA GLY A 17 17.68 0.79 -0.27
C GLY A 17 17.21 0.97 -1.72
N TYR A 18 16.04 1.59 -1.93
CA TYR A 18 15.60 2.11 -3.21
C TYR A 18 16.16 3.51 -3.44
N ALA A 19 16.83 3.69 -4.58
CA ALA A 19 17.17 5.01 -5.08
C ALA A 19 16.02 5.51 -5.95
N PHE A 20 15.13 6.31 -5.37
CA PHE A 20 14.21 7.12 -6.17
C PHE A 20 14.94 8.38 -6.61
N GLU A 21 14.73 8.82 -7.84
CA GLU A 21 15.09 10.16 -8.30
C GLU A 21 13.83 11.05 -8.21
N PRO A 22 13.50 11.61 -7.04
CA PRO A 22 12.33 12.46 -6.91
C PRO A 22 12.57 13.79 -7.64
N SER A 23 11.51 14.27 -8.28
CA SER A 23 11.41 15.64 -8.74
C SER A 23 10.25 16.31 -8.00
N VAL A 24 10.46 17.54 -7.55
CA VAL A 24 9.41 18.36 -6.93
C VAL A 24 9.07 19.46 -7.90
N VAL A 25 7.82 19.48 -8.34
CA VAL A 25 7.31 20.40 -9.35
C VAL A 25 6.05 21.06 -8.78
N ASP A 26 5.97 22.39 -8.87
CA ASP A 26 4.73 23.10 -8.62
C ASP A 26 3.72 22.71 -9.71
N MET A 27 2.47 22.42 -9.34
CA MET A 27 1.44 22.02 -10.29
C MET A 27 1.23 23.03 -11.43
N LYS A 28 1.56 24.32 -11.22
CA LYS A 28 1.47 25.34 -12.27
C LYS A 28 2.54 25.17 -13.36
N ASP A 29 3.67 24.57 -13.00
CA ASP A 29 4.86 24.43 -13.86
C ASP A 29 4.91 23.04 -14.52
N TYR A 30 3.96 22.15 -14.19
CA TYR A 30 3.83 20.84 -14.78
C TYR A 30 3.32 20.97 -16.23
N ASP A 31 4.18 20.62 -17.19
CA ASP A 31 3.86 20.71 -18.61
C ASP A 31 3.14 19.43 -19.05
N GLN A 32 1.83 19.53 -19.23
CA GLN A 32 0.95 18.41 -19.59
C GLN A 32 1.36 17.74 -20.92
N VAL A 33 1.96 18.49 -21.84
CA VAL A 33 2.35 18.00 -23.17
C VAL A 33 3.76 17.41 -23.15
N ARG A 34 4.65 17.98 -22.35
CA ARG A 34 6.07 17.58 -22.33
C ARG A 34 6.43 16.58 -21.25
N ASP A 35 5.82 16.68 -20.07
CA ASP A 35 6.15 15.85 -18.92
C ASP A 35 5.36 14.54 -18.91
N ASN A 36 4.25 14.48 -19.67
CA ASN A 36 3.45 13.29 -20.00
C ASN A 36 3.28 12.26 -18.86
N LEU A 37 2.23 12.46 -18.07
CA LEU A 37 1.98 11.75 -16.81
C LEU A 37 1.92 10.21 -16.94
N GLU A 38 1.61 9.68 -18.11
CA GLU A 38 1.55 8.23 -18.36
C GLU A 38 2.91 7.53 -18.25
N HIS A 39 4.02 8.27 -18.38
CA HIS A 39 5.38 7.75 -18.27
C HIS A 39 5.93 7.78 -16.84
N GLU A 40 5.22 8.45 -15.92
CA GLU A 40 5.60 8.49 -14.52
C GLU A 40 5.31 7.15 -13.84
N HIS A 41 6.21 6.70 -12.98
CA HIS A 41 5.99 5.48 -12.20
C HIS A 41 5.25 5.75 -10.88
N VAL A 42 5.62 6.86 -10.23
CA VAL A 42 5.08 7.26 -8.92
C VAL A 42 4.73 8.75 -8.98
N LEU A 43 3.48 9.08 -8.69
CA LEU A 43 3.02 10.46 -8.53
C LEU A 43 2.55 10.66 -7.09
N ILE A 44 3.23 11.55 -6.37
CA ILE A 44 2.81 11.99 -5.04
C ILE A 44 2.30 13.43 -5.16
N SER A 45 1.06 13.66 -4.71
CA SER A 45 0.41 14.96 -4.83
C SER A 45 -0.01 15.49 -3.47
N ILE A 46 0.44 16.70 -3.15
CA ILE A 46 0.05 17.46 -1.95
C ILE A 46 -0.77 18.65 -2.42
N LEU A 47 -2.06 18.67 -2.08
CA LEU A 47 -3.02 19.63 -2.64
C LEU A 47 -3.86 20.28 -1.56
N SER A 48 -3.76 21.60 -1.43
CA SER A 48 -4.69 22.37 -0.59
C SER A 48 -6.06 22.51 -1.23
N THR A 49 -7.06 22.74 -0.38
CA THR A 49 -8.41 23.09 -0.82
C THR A 49 -8.68 24.54 -0.45
N TRP A 50 -9.18 25.32 -1.41
CA TRP A 50 -9.52 26.73 -1.26
C TRP A 50 -11.03 26.96 -1.12
N THR A 51 -11.46 28.22 -1.03
CA THR A 51 -12.86 28.64 -0.88
C THR A 51 -13.76 28.02 -1.95
N GLY A 52 -14.89 27.42 -1.54
CA GLY A 52 -15.80 26.71 -2.44
C GLY A 52 -15.39 25.26 -2.75
N GLY A 53 -14.30 24.79 -2.12
CA GLY A 53 -13.83 23.41 -2.25
C GLY A 53 -13.08 23.13 -3.55
N VAL A 54 -12.50 24.17 -4.14
CA VAL A 54 -11.71 24.12 -5.40
C VAL A 54 -10.20 24.07 -5.10
N PRO A 55 -9.36 23.62 -6.04
CA PRO A 55 -7.91 23.74 -5.92
C PRO A 55 -7.45 25.21 -5.83
N PRO A 56 -6.25 25.49 -5.29
CA PRO A 56 -5.62 26.81 -5.44
C PRO A 56 -5.36 27.14 -6.91
N GLU A 57 -5.21 28.43 -7.23
CA GLU A 57 -4.99 28.91 -8.60
C GLU A 57 -3.81 28.22 -9.29
N SER A 58 -2.70 28.01 -8.56
CA SER A 58 -1.52 27.31 -9.07
C SER A 58 -1.78 25.86 -9.48
N ALA A 59 -2.79 25.19 -8.89
CA ALA A 59 -3.14 23.81 -9.20
C ALA A 59 -4.34 23.65 -10.13
N LEU A 60 -5.04 24.75 -10.42
CA LEU A 60 -6.33 24.72 -11.12
C LEU A 60 -6.19 24.11 -12.52
N VAL A 61 -5.19 24.54 -13.28
CA VAL A 61 -4.94 24.08 -14.65
C VAL A 61 -4.66 22.58 -14.69
N PHE A 62 -3.84 22.07 -13.76
CA PHE A 62 -3.52 20.65 -13.65
C PHE A 62 -4.75 19.81 -13.26
N CYS A 63 -5.52 20.26 -12.26
CA CYS A 63 -6.70 19.54 -11.80
C CYS A 63 -7.82 19.49 -12.84
N ASN A 64 -8.05 20.61 -13.56
CA ASN A 64 -9.03 20.68 -14.63
C ASN A 64 -8.63 19.77 -15.80
N TRP A 65 -7.36 19.78 -16.18
CA TRP A 65 -6.85 18.87 -17.21
C TRP A 65 -7.09 17.40 -16.85
N LEU A 66 -6.76 16.96 -15.63
CA LEU A 66 -7.04 15.58 -15.19
C LEU A 66 -8.53 15.27 -15.14
N GLN A 67 -9.36 16.24 -14.77
CA GLN A 67 -10.81 16.09 -14.82
C GLN A 67 -11.29 15.88 -16.26
N ASP A 68 -10.82 16.70 -17.20
CA ASP A 68 -11.17 16.61 -18.61
C ASP A 68 -10.72 15.26 -19.19
N MET A 69 -9.50 14.81 -18.88
CA MET A 69 -9.02 13.48 -19.29
C MET A 69 -9.87 12.34 -18.71
N ALA A 70 -10.29 12.46 -17.44
CA ALA A 70 -11.14 11.46 -16.80
C ALA A 70 -12.57 11.41 -17.40
N GLN A 71 -13.04 12.50 -18.01
CA GLN A 71 -14.37 12.62 -18.60
C GLN A 71 -14.40 12.42 -20.11
N ASP A 72 -13.26 12.55 -20.79
CA ASP A 72 -13.13 12.35 -22.23
C ASP A 72 -13.24 10.85 -22.59
N PHE A 73 -14.28 10.50 -23.35
CA PHE A 73 -14.53 9.14 -23.80
C PHE A 73 -13.45 8.58 -24.74
N ARG A 74 -12.61 9.44 -25.31
CA ARG A 74 -11.48 9.05 -26.18
C ARG A 74 -10.25 8.64 -25.37
N VAL A 75 -10.17 9.05 -24.10
CA VAL A 75 -9.06 8.69 -23.22
C VAL A 75 -9.34 7.31 -22.61
N SER A 76 -8.33 6.44 -22.64
CA SER A 76 -8.45 5.12 -22.05
C SER A 76 -8.61 5.22 -20.53
N LYS A 77 -9.57 4.49 -19.96
CA LYS A 77 -9.69 4.33 -18.49
C LYS A 77 -8.51 3.57 -17.85
N THR A 78 -7.58 3.10 -18.67
CA THR A 78 -6.33 2.46 -18.24
C THR A 78 -5.10 3.28 -18.65
N TRP A 79 -5.29 4.55 -19.01
CA TRP A 79 -4.22 5.45 -19.42
C TRP A 79 -3.08 5.52 -18.38
N LEU A 80 -3.44 5.57 -17.10
CA LEU A 80 -2.49 5.62 -15.98
C LEU A 80 -2.31 4.27 -15.28
N LYS A 81 -2.57 3.14 -15.96
CA LYS A 81 -2.55 1.80 -15.32
C LYS A 81 -1.21 1.40 -14.67
N HIS A 82 -0.11 2.02 -15.10
CA HIS A 82 1.23 1.77 -14.59
C HIS A 82 1.67 2.79 -13.54
N VAL A 83 0.87 3.83 -13.32
CA VAL A 83 1.18 4.92 -12.40
C VAL A 83 0.65 4.59 -11.01
N HIS A 84 1.55 4.61 -10.04
CA HIS A 84 1.22 4.50 -8.63
C HIS A 84 1.05 5.90 -8.02
N VAL A 85 -0.02 6.12 -7.25
CA VAL A 85 -0.36 7.45 -6.76
C VAL A 85 -0.48 7.51 -5.23
N GLY A 86 0.04 8.58 -4.65
CA GLY A 86 -0.22 9.02 -3.28
C GLY A 86 -0.83 10.42 -3.30
N VAL A 87 -1.98 10.63 -2.64
CA VAL A 87 -2.63 11.94 -2.59
C VAL A 87 -2.85 12.35 -1.15
N TYR A 88 -2.32 13.52 -0.79
CA TYR A 88 -2.54 14.16 0.49
C TYR A 88 -3.22 15.52 0.30
N GLY A 89 -4.32 15.73 1.02
CA GLY A 89 -5.04 16.99 1.03
C GLY A 89 -4.65 17.87 2.19
N LEU A 90 -4.55 19.18 1.97
CA LEU A 90 -4.56 20.17 3.05
C LEU A 90 -5.94 20.83 3.09
N GLY A 91 -6.54 20.91 4.27
CA GLY A 91 -7.85 21.53 4.45
C GLY A 91 -8.10 21.90 5.91
N ASN A 92 -9.31 22.38 6.17
CA ASN A 92 -9.76 22.73 7.50
C ASN A 92 -11.20 22.20 7.67
N SER A 93 -11.44 21.46 8.75
CA SER A 93 -12.70 20.77 9.02
C SER A 93 -13.89 21.71 9.28
N GLU A 94 -13.67 22.99 9.60
CA GLU A 94 -14.74 24.00 9.72
C GLU A 94 -15.46 24.27 8.41
N TYR A 95 -14.87 23.89 7.28
CA TYR A 95 -15.47 24.06 5.96
C TYR A 95 -16.33 22.86 5.51
N ASP A 96 -16.69 21.97 6.45
CA ASP A 96 -17.66 20.87 6.27
C ASP A 96 -17.55 20.15 4.91
N GLU A 97 -18.52 20.38 4.01
CA GLU A 97 -18.63 19.74 2.70
C GLU A 97 -17.50 20.10 1.71
N HIS A 98 -16.71 21.12 2.02
CA HIS A 98 -15.54 21.53 1.27
C HIS A 98 -14.23 20.98 1.85
N TYR A 99 -14.26 20.34 3.03
CA TYR A 99 -13.07 19.79 3.68
C TYR A 99 -12.36 18.76 2.78
N GLY A 100 -11.15 19.11 2.33
CA GLY A 100 -10.33 18.27 1.46
C GLY A 100 -11.00 17.90 0.13
N LYS A 101 -11.93 18.71 -0.39
CA LYS A 101 -12.70 18.41 -1.60
C LYS A 101 -11.82 18.36 -2.85
N ALA A 102 -10.83 19.25 -2.96
CA ALA A 102 -9.91 19.28 -4.11
C ALA A 102 -9.07 17.99 -4.21
N SER A 103 -8.43 17.57 -3.11
CA SER A 103 -7.65 16.32 -3.09
C SER A 103 -8.52 15.07 -3.27
N LYS A 104 -9.78 15.10 -2.80
CA LYS A 104 -10.76 14.04 -3.05
C LYS A 104 -11.09 13.91 -4.53
N ALA A 105 -11.33 15.03 -5.21
CA ALA A 105 -11.60 15.06 -6.65
C ALA A 105 -10.39 14.57 -7.45
N LEU A 106 -9.19 15.09 -7.14
CA LEU A 106 -7.95 14.66 -7.79
C LEU A 106 -7.72 13.15 -7.66
N SER A 107 -7.84 12.61 -6.43
CA SER A 107 -7.68 11.18 -6.18
C SER A 107 -8.69 10.35 -6.99
N LYS A 108 -9.93 10.82 -7.13
CA LYS A 108 -10.97 10.16 -7.92
C LYS A 108 -10.61 10.14 -9.42
N HIS A 109 -10.17 11.28 -9.97
CA HIS A 109 -9.82 11.39 -11.40
C HIS A 109 -8.64 10.47 -11.75
N LEU A 110 -7.58 10.48 -10.94
CA LEU A 110 -6.44 9.58 -11.11
C LEU A 110 -6.87 8.10 -11.10
N SER A 111 -7.70 7.69 -10.14
CA SER A 111 -8.21 6.31 -10.10
C SER A 111 -9.12 5.97 -11.29
N SER A 112 -9.94 6.91 -11.78
CA SER A 112 -10.78 6.67 -12.97
C SER A 112 -9.99 6.51 -14.27
N LEU A 113 -8.77 7.04 -14.31
CA LEU A 113 -7.81 6.90 -15.40
C LEU A 113 -6.95 5.63 -15.26
N GLY A 114 -7.15 4.84 -14.21
CA GLY A 114 -6.51 3.54 -14.00
C GLY A 114 -5.32 3.56 -13.04
N ALA A 115 -4.99 4.71 -12.45
CA ALA A 115 -3.88 4.79 -11.49
C ALA A 115 -4.17 3.98 -10.21
N SER A 116 -3.14 3.32 -9.70
CA SER A 116 -3.22 2.49 -8.50
C SER A 116 -2.77 3.27 -7.26
N ARG A 117 -3.59 3.31 -6.22
CA ARG A 117 -3.25 4.02 -4.98
C ARG A 117 -2.23 3.21 -4.17
N LEU A 118 -1.13 3.86 -3.76
CA LEU A 118 -0.14 3.27 -2.85
C LEU A 118 -0.71 3.14 -1.43
N CYS A 119 -1.40 4.17 -0.98
CA CYS A 119 -2.06 4.21 0.32
C CYS A 119 -3.39 4.96 0.21
N PRO A 120 -4.27 4.88 1.23
CA PRO A 120 -5.45 5.73 1.30
C PRO A 120 -5.08 7.22 1.21
N ARG A 121 -5.98 8.01 0.63
CA ARG A 121 -5.84 9.47 0.56
C ARG A 121 -5.82 10.04 1.97
N GLY A 122 -4.78 10.78 2.32
CA GLY A 122 -4.72 11.54 3.57
C GLY A 122 -5.37 12.91 3.42
N VAL A 123 -5.87 13.46 4.53
CA VAL A 123 -6.27 14.88 4.62
C VAL A 123 -5.78 15.41 5.95
N GLY A 124 -4.99 16.47 5.89
CA GLY A 124 -4.55 17.23 7.04
C GLY A 124 -5.57 18.31 7.39
N ASP A 125 -5.99 18.34 8.64
CA ASP A 125 -6.92 19.31 9.23
C ASP A 125 -6.15 20.41 9.95
N ASP A 126 -6.26 21.64 9.46
CA ASP A 126 -5.63 22.83 10.03
C ASP A 126 -6.15 23.18 11.44
N ASN A 127 -7.33 22.67 11.84
CA ASN A 127 -7.83 22.82 13.21
C ASN A 127 -7.14 21.88 14.21
N GLN A 128 -6.31 20.97 13.71
CA GLN A 128 -5.58 19.98 14.49
C GLN A 128 -4.08 20.07 14.16
N ASP A 129 -3.31 19.08 14.61
CA ASP A 129 -1.90 18.98 14.24
C ASP A 129 -1.75 18.41 12.82
N GLN A 130 -1.78 19.31 11.84
CA GLN A 130 -1.64 18.96 10.43
C GLN A 130 -0.28 18.30 10.11
N ALA A 131 0.78 18.67 10.83
CA ALA A 131 2.12 18.11 10.64
C ALA A 131 2.16 16.64 11.10
N ALA A 132 1.66 16.35 12.30
CA ALA A 132 1.59 14.96 12.80
C ALA A 132 0.70 14.07 11.91
N GLN A 133 -0.39 14.62 11.37
CA GLN A 133 -1.25 13.91 10.42
C GLN A 133 -0.54 13.62 9.09
N PHE A 134 0.29 14.55 8.61
CA PHE A 134 1.11 14.36 7.42
C PHE A 134 2.19 13.30 7.67
N ASP A 135 2.90 13.37 8.80
CA ASP A 135 3.93 12.40 9.17
C ASP A 135 3.37 10.98 9.21
N SER A 136 2.24 10.77 9.90
CA SER A 136 1.57 9.46 9.95
C SER A 136 1.14 8.95 8.57
N TRP A 137 0.67 9.84 7.69
CA TRP A 137 0.33 9.45 6.32
C TRP A 137 1.59 9.13 5.50
N SER A 138 2.66 9.89 5.69
CA SER A 138 3.93 9.70 5.00
C SER A 138 4.59 8.37 5.36
N ASP A 139 4.50 7.94 6.62
CA ASP A 139 4.98 6.63 7.06
C ASP A 139 4.27 5.49 6.32
N HIS A 140 2.94 5.58 6.18
CA HIS A 140 2.16 4.61 5.41
C HIS A 140 2.51 4.63 3.91
N LEU A 141 2.73 5.81 3.34
CA LEU A 141 3.15 5.97 1.95
C LEU A 141 4.52 5.33 1.71
N ILE A 142 5.48 5.59 2.59
CA ILE A 142 6.84 5.06 2.52
C ILE A 142 6.80 3.53 2.65
N ALA A 143 6.04 2.99 3.59
CA ALA A 143 5.86 1.55 3.74
C ALA A 143 5.28 0.90 2.47
N ALA A 144 4.25 1.52 1.87
CA ALA A 144 3.64 1.04 0.63
C ALA A 144 4.61 1.12 -0.57
N LEU A 145 5.44 2.16 -0.64
CA LEU A 145 6.49 2.28 -1.66
C LEU A 145 7.53 1.17 -1.51
N CYS A 146 7.99 0.90 -0.29
CA CYS A 146 8.90 -0.21 -0.02
C CYS A 146 8.28 -1.52 -0.49
N GLU A 147 7.06 -1.86 -0.07
CA GLU A 147 6.40 -3.12 -0.44
C GLU A 147 6.22 -3.28 -1.95
N GLN A 148 5.76 -2.22 -2.62
CA GLN A 148 5.49 -2.24 -4.07
C GLN A 148 6.76 -2.43 -4.90
N TYR A 149 7.88 -1.84 -4.48
CA TYR A 149 9.14 -1.86 -5.22
C TYR A 149 10.16 -2.89 -4.70
N ASP A 150 9.98 -3.42 -3.48
CA ASP A 150 10.62 -4.65 -2.98
C ASP A 150 10.23 -5.87 -3.79
N ALA A 151 8.97 -5.96 -4.21
CA ALA A 151 8.52 -7.00 -5.11
C ALA A 151 9.27 -6.97 -6.46
N LEU A 152 9.70 -5.79 -6.95
CA LEU A 152 10.41 -5.63 -8.22
C LEU A 152 11.90 -6.01 -8.13
N ARG A 153 12.46 -6.16 -6.92
CA ARG A 153 13.81 -6.68 -6.71
C ARG A 153 13.89 -8.20 -6.97
N SER A 154 12.74 -8.89 -7.01
CA SER A 154 12.67 -10.33 -7.23
C SER A 154 11.98 -10.69 -8.55
N PRO A 155 12.70 -10.54 -9.68
CA PRO A 155 12.64 -11.56 -10.72
C PRO A 155 14.01 -12.06 -11.22
N ALA A 156 15.12 -11.79 -10.52
CA ALA A 156 16.48 -12.16 -10.95
C ALA A 156 17.25 -13.11 -10.02
N ALA A 157 16.57 -13.83 -9.11
CA ALA A 157 17.21 -14.85 -8.25
C ALA A 157 16.55 -16.25 -8.34
N SER A 158 15.82 -16.53 -9.41
CA SER A 158 15.21 -17.85 -9.65
C SER A 158 15.53 -18.38 -11.04
N SER A 159 16.81 -18.37 -11.41
CA SER A 159 17.35 -19.20 -12.50
C SER A 159 18.72 -19.77 -12.15
N LEU A 160 18.88 -20.22 -10.91
CA LEU A 160 19.85 -21.27 -10.60
C LEU A 160 19.06 -22.53 -10.28
N SER A 161 19.04 -23.42 -11.25
CA SER A 161 18.60 -24.80 -11.12
C SER A 161 19.16 -25.39 -9.82
N SER A 162 18.27 -25.92 -8.98
CA SER A 162 18.65 -26.87 -7.94
C SER A 162 17.66 -28.03 -7.93
N PRO A 163 18.14 -29.25 -7.65
CA PRO A 163 17.47 -30.48 -8.03
C PRO A 163 16.31 -30.83 -7.09
N SER A 164 15.32 -31.52 -7.65
CA SER A 164 14.10 -32.02 -7.03
C SER A 164 14.24 -32.47 -5.57
N VAL A 165 13.44 -31.85 -4.68
CA VAL A 165 13.11 -32.41 -3.36
C VAL A 165 11.59 -32.40 -3.18
N LYS A 166 11.06 -33.56 -2.75
CA LYS A 166 9.64 -33.92 -2.59
C LYS A 166 8.92 -33.08 -1.50
N PRO A 167 7.57 -33.00 -1.51
CA PRO A 167 6.83 -32.00 -0.73
C PRO A 167 6.72 -32.35 0.76
N LYS A 168 6.84 -31.33 1.62
CA LYS A 168 6.66 -31.38 3.08
C LYS A 168 5.19 -31.23 3.46
N GLN A 169 4.71 -32.15 4.28
CA GLN A 169 3.43 -32.09 5.01
C GLN A 169 3.51 -31.12 6.20
N GLN A 170 2.37 -30.53 6.57
CA GLN A 170 2.19 -29.62 7.71
C GLN A 170 2.47 -30.28 9.07
N PRO A 171 2.94 -29.54 10.09
CA PRO A 171 3.18 -30.12 11.41
C PRO A 171 1.86 -30.33 12.17
N ALA A 172 1.69 -31.53 12.72
CA ALA A 172 0.59 -31.89 13.61
C ALA A 172 0.76 -31.21 14.99
N GLY A 173 -0.34 -30.68 15.52
CA GLY A 173 -0.40 -29.99 16.82
C GLY A 173 0.10 -30.83 17.99
N TRP A 174 0.81 -30.18 18.91
CA TRP A 174 1.35 -30.77 20.13
C TRP A 174 0.21 -31.19 21.07
N LYS A 175 0.16 -32.48 21.43
CA LYS A 175 -0.79 -33.02 22.42
C LYS A 175 -0.24 -32.86 23.84
N SER A 176 -1.11 -32.65 24.80
CA SER A 176 -0.73 -32.53 26.21
C SER A 176 -0.16 -33.85 26.75
N GLN A 177 0.67 -33.77 27.81
CA GLN A 177 1.30 -34.94 28.42
C GLN A 177 0.28 -35.96 28.95
N ASN A 178 -0.90 -35.50 29.38
CA ASN A 178 -1.99 -36.36 29.85
C ASN A 178 -2.70 -37.09 28.70
N GLU A 179 -2.90 -36.43 27.55
CA GLU A 179 -3.43 -37.09 26.35
C GLU A 179 -2.47 -38.17 25.82
N PHE A 180 -1.17 -37.91 25.88
CA PHE A 180 -0.16 -38.90 25.48
C PHE A 180 -0.18 -40.14 26.39
N ARG A 181 -0.32 -39.95 27.70
CA ARG A 181 -0.40 -41.04 28.68
C ARG A 181 -1.68 -41.87 28.51
N ARG A 182 -2.81 -41.23 28.19
CA ARG A 182 -4.08 -41.92 27.90
C ARG A 182 -3.99 -42.77 26.63
N GLN A 183 -3.41 -42.21 25.57
CA GLN A 183 -3.27 -42.93 24.31
C GLN A 183 -2.38 -44.17 24.46
N LYS A 184 -1.28 -44.05 25.22
CA LYS A 184 -0.39 -45.17 25.51
C LYS A 184 -1.02 -46.26 26.40
N ARG A 185 -1.91 -45.88 27.33
CA ARG A 185 -2.68 -46.85 28.14
C ARG A 185 -3.71 -47.58 27.27
N LYS A 186 -4.38 -46.88 26.37
CA LYS A 186 -5.37 -47.44 25.46
C LYS A 186 -4.74 -48.42 24.46
N GLU A 187 -3.57 -48.08 23.92
CA GLU A 187 -2.79 -48.98 23.06
C GLU A 187 -2.28 -50.22 23.79
N LYS A 188 -1.87 -50.07 25.07
CA LYS A 188 -1.40 -51.19 25.89
C LYS A 188 -2.54 -52.14 26.30
N ALA A 189 -3.73 -51.60 26.63
CA ALA A 189 -4.92 -52.40 26.92
C ALA A 189 -5.41 -53.17 25.68
N ALA A 190 -5.41 -52.50 24.51
CA ALA A 190 -5.74 -53.13 23.23
C ALA A 190 -4.75 -54.25 22.84
N ALA A 191 -3.46 -54.09 23.15
CA ALA A 191 -2.45 -55.11 22.90
C ALA A 191 -2.56 -56.33 23.84
N ASN A 192 -3.14 -56.16 25.03
CA ASN A 192 -3.33 -57.21 26.03
C ASN A 192 -4.70 -57.90 25.95
N GLY A 193 -5.61 -57.44 25.07
CA GLY A 193 -6.93 -58.05 24.88
C GLY A 193 -7.90 -57.86 26.04
N GLU A 194 -7.70 -56.82 26.87
CA GLU A 194 -8.61 -56.46 27.96
C GLU A 194 -9.71 -55.52 27.45
N ASP A 195 -10.92 -55.65 28.01
CA ASP A 195 -12.07 -54.84 27.59
C ASP A 195 -11.84 -53.35 27.92
N THR A 196 -11.95 -52.50 26.91
CA THR A 196 -11.28 -51.19 26.88
C THR A 196 -11.91 -50.10 27.73
N GLU A 197 -13.10 -50.29 28.31
CA GLU A 197 -13.82 -49.19 28.97
C GLU A 197 -13.42 -48.93 30.44
N GLU A 198 -13.05 -49.95 31.22
CA GLU A 198 -12.70 -49.74 32.64
C GLU A 198 -11.28 -49.18 32.86
N ALA A 199 -10.42 -49.17 31.82
CA ALA A 199 -9.03 -48.74 31.91
C ALA A 199 -8.77 -47.27 31.53
N ILE A 200 -9.80 -46.53 31.11
CA ILE A 200 -9.63 -45.21 30.47
C ILE A 200 -9.56 -44.06 31.50
N TRP A 201 -10.10 -44.23 32.70
CA TRP A 201 -10.16 -43.16 33.70
C TRP A 201 -9.61 -43.58 35.05
N THR A 202 -8.69 -42.79 35.62
CA THR A 202 -8.19 -42.96 36.98
C THR A 202 -8.82 -41.93 37.93
N ALA A 203 -8.91 -42.22 39.23
CA ALA A 203 -9.48 -41.28 40.22
C ALA A 203 -8.73 -39.93 40.27
N GLU A 204 -7.45 -39.90 39.90
CA GLU A 204 -6.65 -38.67 39.75
C GLU A 204 -7.04 -37.81 38.53
N ASP A 205 -7.67 -38.40 37.50
CA ASP A 205 -8.15 -37.69 36.30
C ASP A 205 -9.51 -36.99 36.52
N GLN A 206 -10.22 -37.27 37.61
CA GLN A 206 -11.52 -36.64 37.92
C GLN A 206 -11.40 -35.36 38.78
N MET A 207 -10.21 -35.02 39.27
CA MET A 207 -10.00 -33.87 40.16
C MET A 207 -9.39 -32.64 39.48
N ASN A 208 -9.26 -32.60 38.15
CA ASN A 208 -8.68 -31.45 37.44
C ASN A 208 -9.39 -31.14 36.13
#